data_AF-A0A951E284-F1
#
_entry.id   AF-A0A951E284-F1
#
_cell.length_a   1.000
_cell.length_b   1.000
_cell.length_c   1.000
_cell.angle_alpha   90.00
_cell.angle_beta   90.00
_cell.angle_gamma   90.00
#
_symmetry.space_group_name_H-M   'P 1'
#
loop_
_entity.id
_entity.type
_entity.pdbx_description
1 polymer ?
#
loop_
_entity_poly.entity_id
_entity_poly.type
_entity_poly.pdbx_seq_one_letter_code
_entity_poly.pdbx_strand_id
1 'polypeptide(L)' 'MRQILETEQYVQVPPMMLSDPFYRITYLIKEEIRKYKWIEGENGRELTWEQARNEWMKLHREKYEKFVMETLSFPEE' A
#
# COMPACT_ATOMS: atom_id res chain seq x y z
N MET A 1 -1.76 12.65 -5.47
CA MET A 1 -1.74 11.22 -5.04
C MET A 1 -3.19 10.79 -4.86
N ARG A 2 -3.58 9.61 -5.35
CA ARG A 2 -4.98 9.12 -5.28
C ARG A 2 -5.38 8.99 -3.80
N GLN A 3 -6.57 9.49 -3.44
CA GLN A 3 -7.18 9.47 -2.09
C GLN A 3 -7.34 8.05 -1.49
N ILE A 4 -7.05 7.00 -2.27
CA ILE A 4 -7.23 5.61 -1.89
C ILE A 4 -6.37 5.21 -0.68
N LEU A 5 -5.19 5.82 -0.47
CA LEU A 5 -4.34 5.54 0.71
C LEU A 5 -4.73 6.35 1.96
N GLU A 6 -5.64 7.30 1.85
CA GLU A 6 -6.00 8.20 2.96
C GLU A 6 -6.92 7.53 3.98
N THR A 7 -7.64 6.48 3.58
CA THR A 7 -8.58 5.77 4.44
C THR A 7 -8.14 4.34 4.71
N GLU A 8 -8.32 3.87 5.94
CA GLU A 8 -8.10 2.46 6.33
C GLU A 8 -9.15 1.51 5.72
N GLN A 9 -10.27 2.07 5.25
CA GLN A 9 -11.41 1.34 4.71
C GLN A 9 -10.97 0.30 3.67
N TYR A 10 -11.51 -0.89 3.86
CA TYR A 10 -11.43 -1.96 2.87
C TYR A 10 -12.34 -1.58 1.70
N VAL A 11 -11.74 -1.14 0.60
CA VAL A 11 -12.47 -0.93 -0.64
C VAL A 11 -12.53 -2.29 -1.32
N GLN A 12 -13.72 -2.89 -1.41
CA GLN A 12 -13.89 -4.09 -2.23
C GLN A 12 -13.53 -3.74 -3.67
N VAL A 13 -12.45 -4.32 -4.18
CA VAL A 13 -11.99 -4.09 -5.55
C VAL A 13 -12.65 -5.13 -6.43
N PRO A 14 -13.43 -4.72 -7.45
CA PRO A 14 -13.97 -5.65 -8.43
C PRO A 14 -12.83 -6.45 -9.08
N PRO A 15 -12.99 -7.75 -9.35
CA PRO A 15 -11.92 -8.58 -9.93
C PRO A 15 -11.32 -8.00 -11.23
N MET A 16 -12.13 -7.30 -12.04
CA MET A 16 -11.69 -6.60 -13.26
C MET A 16 -10.75 -5.41 -13.02
N MET A 17 -10.70 -4.85 -11.80
CA MET A 17 -9.74 -3.78 -11.46
C MET A 17 -8.42 -4.34 -10.94
N LEU A 18 -8.32 -5.64 -10.62
CA LEU A 18 -7.04 -6.26 -10.24
C LEU A 18 -6.08 -6.42 -11.42
N SER A 19 -6.59 -6.37 -12.65
CA SER A 19 -5.76 -6.31 -13.87
C SER A 19 -5.19 -4.92 -14.13
N ASP A 20 -5.69 -3.87 -13.47
CA ASP A 20 -5.05 -2.55 -13.52
C ASP A 20 -3.86 -2.54 -12.54
N PRO A 21 -2.62 -2.37 -13.04
CA PRO A 21 -1.43 -2.40 -12.21
C PRO A 21 -1.43 -1.30 -11.13
N PHE A 22 -2.00 -0.12 -11.38
CA PHE A 22 -2.10 0.93 -10.37
C PHE A 22 -3.02 0.53 -9.23
N TYR A 23 -4.15 -0.10 -9.52
CA TYR A 23 -5.06 -0.60 -8.48
C TYR A 23 -4.43 -1.75 -7.69
N ARG A 24 -3.78 -2.69 -8.38
CA ARG A 24 -3.07 -3.80 -7.74
C ARG A 24 -1.98 -3.30 -6.79
N ILE A 25 -1.14 -2.37 -7.24
CA ILE A 25 -0.09 -1.75 -6.41
C ILE A 25 -0.72 -1.07 -5.19
N THR A 26 -1.77 -0.27 -5.40
CA THR A 26 -2.43 0.46 -4.31
C THR A 26 -3.03 -0.47 -3.28
N TYR A 27 -3.66 -1.57 -3.72
CA TYR A 27 -4.21 -2.60 -2.83
C TYR A 27 -3.12 -3.25 -1.97
N LEU A 28 -2.05 -3.73 -2.60
CA LEU A 28 -0.93 -4.39 -1.91
C LEU A 28 -0.32 -3.48 -0.83
N ILE A 29 -0.19 -2.18 -1.12
CA ILE A 29 0.35 -1.21 -0.16
C ILE A 29 -0.59 -0.99 1.02
N LYS A 30 -1.91 -0.93 0.80
CA LYS A 30 -2.87 -0.84 1.91
C LYS A 30 -2.78 -2.06 2.81
N GLU A 31 -2.62 -3.27 2.25
CA GLU A 31 -2.44 -4.48 3.04
C GLU A 31 -1.15 -4.43 3.88
N GLU A 32 -0.04 -3.98 3.30
CA GLU A 32 1.24 -3.85 4.00
C GLU A 32 1.18 -2.80 5.13
N ILE A 33 0.54 -1.65 4.90
CA ILE A 33 0.34 -0.63 5.95
C ILE A 33 -0.55 -1.17 7.06
N ARG A 34 -1.62 -1.91 6.73
CA ARG A 34 -2.50 -2.52 7.74
C ARG A 34 -1.77 -3.55 8.58
N LYS A 35 -0.96 -4.39 7.94
CA LYS A 35 -0.11 -5.37 8.63
C LYS A 35 0.89 -4.70 9.55
N TYR A 36 1.53 -3.62 9.10
CA TYR A 36 2.43 -2.82 9.93
C TYR A 36 1.72 -2.23 11.16
N LYS A 37 0.55 -1.60 10.97
CA LYS A 37 -0.29 -1.07 12.05
C LYS A 37 -0.66 -2.16 13.06
N TRP A 38 -1.03 -3.35 12.60
CA TRP A 38 -1.37 -4.48 13.47
C TRP A 38 -0.17 -4.95 14.28
N ILE A 39 1.00 -5.14 13.66
CA ILE A 39 2.24 -5.56 14.34
C ILE A 39 2.66 -4.53 15.41
N GLU A 40 2.59 -3.23 15.11
CA GLU A 40 2.90 -2.19 16.10
C GLU A 40 1.89 -2.21 17.25
N GLY A 41 0.61 -2.48 16.97
CA GLY A 41 -0.42 -2.68 17.99
C GLY A 41 -0.11 -3.84 18.93
N GLU A 42 0.32 -5.00 18.39
CA GLU A 42 0.77 -6.15 19.20
C GLU A 42 2.00 -5.80 20.06
N ASN A 43 2.84 -4.87 19.60
CA ASN A 43 3.99 -4.35 20.36
C ASN A 43 3.61 -3.23 21.37
N GLY A 44 2.31 -2.93 21.54
CA GLY A 44 1.80 -1.91 22.46
C GLY A 44 1.81 -0.48 21.90
N ARG A 45 2.08 -0.31 20.61
CA ARG A 45 2.00 0.99 19.89
C ARG A 45 0.77 1.02 18.99
N GLU A 46 -0.35 1.47 19.53
CA GLU A 46 -1.55 1.72 18.73
C GLU A 46 -1.35 2.92 17.80
N LEU A 47 -1.06 2.66 16.53
CA LEU A 47 -0.93 3.69 15.51
C LEU A 47 -2.28 4.03 14.88
N THR A 48 -2.54 5.31 14.65
CA THR A 48 -3.57 5.72 13.69
C THR A 48 -3.18 5.30 12.28
N TRP A 49 -4.15 5.19 11.37
CA TRP A 49 -3.88 4.88 9.96
C TRP A 49 -2.89 5.86 9.32
N GLU A 50 -3.03 7.15 9.61
CA GLU A 50 -2.12 8.18 9.11
C GLU A 50 -0.68 7.98 9.61
N GLN A 51 -0.50 7.68 10.89
CA GLN A 51 0.82 7.40 11.45
C GLN A 51 1.44 6.16 10.82
N ALA A 52 0.69 5.06 10.74
CA ALA A 52 1.15 3.82 10.11
C ALA A 52 1.54 4.03 8.65
N ARG A 53 0.72 4.76 7.88
CA ARG A 53 1.02 5.12 6.49
C ARG A 53 2.30 5.94 6.38
N ASN A 54 2.44 7.00 7.19
CA ASN A 54 3.58 7.90 7.12
C ASN A 54 4.89 7.19 7.53
N GLU A 55 4.85 6.38 8.59
CA GLU A 55 5.99 5.57 9.06
C GLU A 55 6.36 4.50 8.03
N TRP A 56 5.37 3.75 7.51
CA TRP A 56 5.61 2.71 6.49
C TRP A 56 6.20 3.30 5.21
N MET A 57 5.65 4.42 4.72
CA MET A 57 6.15 5.12 3.54
C MET A 57 7.59 5.62 3.74
N LYS A 58 7.95 6.06 4.95
CA LYS A 58 9.32 6.48 5.26
C LYS A 58 10.30 5.30 5.25
N LEU A 59 9.89 4.16 5.79
CA LEU A 59 10.72 2.95 5.86
C LEU A 59 10.89 2.25 4.50
N HIS A 60 9.86 2.32 3.65
CA HIS A 60 9.78 1.52 2.42
C HIS A 60 9.81 2.34 1.13
N ARG A 61 10.07 3.65 1.18
CA ARG A 61 10.07 4.55 0.01
C ARG A 61 10.86 3.99 -1.17
N GLU A 62 12.10 3.59 -0.96
CA GLU A 62 12.97 3.10 -2.04
C GLU A 62 12.47 1.78 -2.63
N LYS A 63 12.02 0.86 -1.77
CA LYS A 63 11.42 -0.41 -2.21
C LYS A 63 10.11 -0.18 -2.96
N TYR A 64 9.31 0.79 -2.52
CA TYR A 64 8.06 1.18 -3.16
C TYR A 64 8.31 1.79 -4.55
N GLU A 65 9.26 2.72 -4.67
CA GLU A 65 9.62 3.30 -5.97
C GLU A 65 10.11 2.23 -6.94
N LYS A 66 10.97 1.30 -6.48
CA LYS A 66 11.41 0.16 -7.28
C LYS A 66 10.25 -0.76 -7.68
N PHE A 67 9.38 -1.12 -6.75
CA PHE A 67 8.22 -1.98 -7.01
C PHE A 67 7.23 -1.36 -8.00
N VAL A 68 7.00 -0.05 -7.91
CA VAL A 68 6.18 0.70 -8.87
C VAL A 68 6.82 0.66 -10.26
N MET A 69 8.12 0.89 -10.36
CA MET A 69 8.84 0.85 -11.64
C MET A 69 8.80 -0.56 -12.26
N GLU A 70 9.00 -1.62 -11.48
CA GLU A 70 8.93 -3.01 -11.95
C GLU A 70 7.50 -3.46 -12.33
N THR A 71 6.49 -2.97 -11.63
CA THR A 71 5.08 -3.32 -11.92
C THR A 71 4.52 -2.51 -13.09
N LEU A 72 5.04 -1.31 -13.33
CA LEU A 72 4.67 -0.47 -14.47
C LEU A 72 5.58 -0.64 -15.69
N SER A 73 6.73 -1.33 -15.57
CA SER A 73 7.55 -1.68 -16.73
C SER A 73 6.79 -2.69 -17.57
N PHE A 74 6.30 -2.22 -18.72
CA PHE A 74 5.75 -3.07 -19.75
C PHE A 74 6.87 -3.98 -20.30
N PRO A 75 6.60 -5.26 -20.58
CA PRO A 75 7.57 -6.06 -21.32
C PRO A 75 7.82 -5.36 -22.66
N GLU A 76 9.09 -5.12 -22.98
CA GLU A 76 9.47 -4.75 -24.36
C GLU A 76 9.05 -5.90 -25.27
N GLU A 77 8.28 -5.58 -26.33
CA GLU A 77 7.86 -6.52 -27.38
C GLU A 77 9.07 -7.13 -28.11
#